data_AF-A0A957SSN4-F1
#
_entry.id   AF-A0A957SSN4-F1
#
_cell.length_a   1.000
_cell.length_b   1.000
_cell.length_c   1.000
_cell.angle_alpha   90.00
_cell.angle_beta   90.00
_cell.angle_gamma   90.00
#
_symmetry.space_group_name_H-M   'P 1'
#
loop_
_entity.id
_entity.type
_entity.pdbx_description
1 polymer ?
#
loop_
_entity_poly.entity_id
_entity_poly.type
_entity_poly.pdbx_seq_one_letter_code
_entity_poly.pdbx_strand_id
1 'polypeptide(L)'
;MTGVAQAPATVVPGGLLAVHLRWDLAGATLNGSEKVFVHLMGPENQLVAQSDRPLLVNSTTEFVSSYGILIPATAPAGQYHLLVGLYDPNLNGAPRVLTSDGADAVEIGVMKAGE
;
A
#
# COMPACT_ATOMS: atom_id res chain seq x y z
N MET A 1 11.71 2.40 -7.07
CA MET A 1 10.89 3.04 -6.03
C MET A 1 11.36 2.54 -4.69
N THR A 2 11.78 3.46 -3.82
CA THR A 2 12.12 3.14 -2.43
C THR A 2 11.09 3.83 -1.55
N GLY A 3 10.18 3.04 -0.97
CA GLY A 3 9.13 3.55 -0.09
C GLY A 3 9.48 3.32 1.37
N VAL A 4 9.49 4.39 2.17
CA VAL A 4 9.50 4.27 3.63
C VAL A 4 8.12 4.68 4.11
N ALA A 5 7.49 3.83 4.92
CA ALA A 5 6.23 4.15 5.58
C ALA A 5 6.36 3.96 7.08
N GLN A 6 5.69 4.81 7.84
CA GLN A 6 5.49 4.63 9.27
C GLN A 6 4.05 4.20 9.48
N ALA A 7 3.83 2.92 9.81
CA ALA A 7 2.55 2.40 10.27
C ALA A 7 2.59 2.25 11.80
N PRO A 8 1.46 2.41 12.52
CA PRO A 8 1.37 2.03 13.92
C PRO A 8 1.73 0.55 14.10
N ALA A 9 2.35 0.19 15.24
CA ALA A 9 2.74 -1.20 15.53
C ALA A 9 1.53 -2.16 15.73
N THR A 10 0.31 -1.61 15.80
CA THR A 10 -0.91 -2.34 16.15
C THR A 10 -2.04 -2.01 15.19
N VAL A 11 -2.76 -3.05 14.76
CA VAL A 11 -4.01 -2.98 14.00
C VAL A 11 -5.17 -2.99 15.00
N VAL A 12 -6.02 -1.96 14.94
CA VAL A 12 -7.21 -1.84 15.80
C VAL A 12 -8.44 -2.18 14.97
N PRO A 13 -9.15 -3.30 15.25
CA PRO A 13 -10.41 -3.62 14.59
C PRO A 13 -11.42 -2.46 14.72
N GLY A 14 -12.05 -2.08 13.60
CA GLY A 14 -12.97 -0.94 13.54
C GLY A 14 -12.27 0.43 13.49
N GLY A 15 -10.94 0.47 13.59
CA GLY A 15 -10.14 1.69 13.53
C GLY A 15 -9.80 2.13 12.11
N LEU A 16 -9.15 3.29 12.02
CA LEU A 16 -8.55 3.82 10.79
C LEU A 16 -7.03 3.65 10.87
N LEU A 17 -6.46 2.92 9.91
CA LEU A 17 -5.02 2.84 9.71
C LEU A 17 -4.58 3.98 8.79
N ALA A 18 -3.79 4.92 9.32
CA ALA A 18 -3.13 5.95 8.54
C ALA A 18 -1.79 5.44 8.01
N VAL A 19 -1.55 5.63 6.71
CA VAL A 19 -0.33 5.20 6.02
C VAL A 19 0.24 6.39 5.27
N HIS A 20 1.49 6.73 5.56
CA HIS A 20 2.22 7.79 4.86
C HIS A 20 3.29 7.15 3.99
N LEU A 21 3.27 7.45 2.69
CA LEU A 21 4.20 6.91 1.72
C LEU A 21 5.08 8.03 1.19
N ARG A 22 6.39 7.87 1.30
CA ARG A 22 7.35 8.64 0.52
C ARG A 22 7.60 7.93 -0.80
N TRP A 23 7.41 8.65 -1.89
CA TRP A 23 7.65 8.17 -3.25
C TRP A 23 9.00 8.65 -3.75
N ASP A 24 9.65 7.77 -4.50
CA ASP A 24 10.71 8.10 -5.44
C ASP A 24 10.40 7.38 -6.75
N LEU A 25 9.95 8.16 -7.73
CA LEU A 25 9.57 7.71 -9.07
C LEU A 25 10.71 7.90 -10.08
N ALA A 26 11.94 8.17 -9.64
CA ALA A 26 13.08 8.27 -10.55
C ALA A 26 13.23 7.00 -11.39
N GLY A 27 13.17 7.17 -12.72
CA GLY A 27 13.29 6.06 -13.68
C GLY A 27 12.06 5.16 -13.81
N ALA A 28 10.93 5.48 -13.16
CA ALA A 28 9.68 4.77 -13.37
C ALA A 28 9.02 5.19 -14.69
N THR A 29 8.55 4.22 -15.48
CA THR A 29 7.71 4.47 -16.65
C THR A 29 6.24 4.42 -16.24
N LEU A 30 5.57 5.55 -16.30
CA LEU A 30 4.15 5.72 -15.92
C LEU A 30 3.36 6.28 -17.10
N ASN A 31 2.14 5.79 -17.28
CA ASN A 31 1.18 6.22 -18.30
C ASN A 31 0.24 7.32 -17.79
N GLY A 32 0.27 7.61 -16.48
CA GLY A 32 -0.59 8.62 -15.85
C GLY A 32 -1.96 8.09 -15.44
N SER A 33 -2.23 6.80 -15.66
CA SER A 33 -3.43 6.10 -15.21
C SER A 33 -3.21 5.22 -13.99
N GLU A 34 -1.99 5.19 -13.45
CA GLU A 34 -1.64 4.30 -12.35
C GLU A 34 -2.47 4.57 -11.10
N LYS A 35 -2.79 3.48 -10.41
CA LYS A 35 -3.38 3.50 -9.09
C LYS A 35 -2.41 2.90 -8.08
N VAL A 36 -2.37 3.53 -6.91
CA VAL A 36 -1.74 3.00 -5.72
C VAL A 36 -2.73 2.07 -5.03
N PHE A 37 -2.30 0.84 -4.80
CA PHE A 37 -2.95 -0.03 -3.83
C PHE A 37 -2.18 -0.01 -2.51
N VAL A 38 -2.91 0.02 -1.41
CA VAL A 38 -2.39 -0.27 -0.07
C VAL A 38 -3.21 -1.43 0.47
N HIS A 39 -2.58 -2.57 0.68
CA HIS A 39 -3.22 -3.80 1.14
C HIS A 39 -2.80 -4.11 2.57
N LEU A 40 -3.79 -4.33 3.43
CA LEU A 40 -3.60 -4.89 4.76
C LEU A 40 -3.89 -6.39 4.68
N MET A 41 -2.83 -7.19 4.64
CA MET A 41 -2.90 -8.65 4.68
C MET A 41 -2.93 -9.10 6.13
N GLY A 42 -3.90 -9.90 6.52
CA GLY A 42 -4.01 -10.51 7.84
C GLY A 42 -3.38 -11.91 7.90
N PRO A 43 -3.70 -12.68 8.96
CA PRO A 43 -3.31 -14.07 9.09
C PRO A 43 -3.66 -14.89 7.84
N GLU A 44 -2.86 -15.91 7.55
CA GLU A 44 -3.04 -16.80 6.39
C GLU A 44 -3.04 -16.08 5.03
N ASN A 45 -2.39 -14.90 4.95
CA ASN A 45 -2.31 -14.09 3.74
C ASN A 45 -3.69 -13.64 3.20
N GLN A 46 -4.68 -13.50 4.08
CA GLN A 46 -5.99 -12.98 3.71
C GLN A 46 -5.95 -11.46 3.54
N LEU A 47 -6.49 -10.94 2.44
CA LEU A 47 -6.71 -9.49 2.29
C LEU A 47 -7.83 -9.05 3.25
N VAL A 48 -7.49 -8.30 4.31
CA VAL A 48 -8.43 -7.85 5.34
C VAL A 48 -9.02 -6.48 5.01
N ALA A 49 -8.19 -5.57 4.51
CA ALA A 49 -8.61 -4.23 4.11
C ALA A 49 -7.70 -3.69 3.00
N GLN A 50 -8.21 -2.75 2.22
CA GLN A 50 -7.44 -2.15 1.13
C GLN A 50 -7.84 -0.70 0.86
N SER A 51 -6.97 0.03 0.17
CA SER A 51 -7.29 1.30 -0.47
C SER A 51 -6.68 1.36 -1.86
N ASP A 52 -7.51 1.65 -2.87
CA ASP A 52 -7.11 1.80 -4.26
C ASP A 52 -7.40 3.22 -4.74
N ARG A 53 -6.35 4.04 -4.91
CA ARG A 53 -6.49 5.46 -5.28
C ARG A 53 -5.60 5.81 -6.46
N PRO A 54 -6.00 6.76 -7.33
CA PRO A 54 -5.12 7.29 -8.36
C PRO A 54 -3.77 7.73 -7.77
N LEU A 55 -2.68 7.42 -8.48
CA LEU A 55 -1.37 7.99 -8.18
C LEU A 55 -1.35 9.44 -8.65
N LEU A 56 -1.43 10.37 -7.71
CA LEU A 56 -1.33 11.80 -7.99
C LEU A 56 0.14 12.20 -7.96
N VAL A 57 0.77 12.22 -9.14
CA VAL A 57 2.15 12.67 -9.31
C VAL A 57 2.18 14.19 -9.30
N ASN A 58 3.01 14.77 -8.43
CA ASN A 58 3.25 16.20 -8.39
C ASN A 58 4.34 16.60 -9.41
N SER A 59 4.68 17.88 -9.52
CA SER A 59 5.76 18.35 -10.41
C SER A 59 7.15 17.78 -10.11
N THR A 60 7.31 17.05 -9.00
CA THR A 60 8.53 16.37 -8.57
C THR A 60 8.34 14.85 -8.59
N THR A 61 9.40 14.10 -8.89
CA THR A 61 9.41 12.63 -8.81
C THR A 61 9.48 12.10 -7.38
N GLU A 62 9.86 12.95 -6.43
CA GLU A 62 9.82 12.69 -5.00
C GLU A 62 8.71 13.49 -4.33
N PHE A 63 7.84 12.81 -3.59
CA PHE A 63 6.74 13.43 -2.84
C PHE A 63 6.23 12.49 -1.74
N VAL A 64 5.38 13.03 -0.85
CA VAL A 64 4.71 12.25 0.19
C VAL A 64 3.21 12.23 -0.10
N SER A 65 2.58 11.08 0.09
CA SER A 65 1.12 10.95 0.08
C SER A 65 0.61 10.18 1.29
N SER A 66 -0.66 10.38 1.62
CA SER A 66 -1.31 9.79 2.79
C SER A 66 -2.53 8.98 2.38
N TYR A 67 -2.67 7.80 2.96
CA TYR A 67 -3.77 6.87 2.74
C TYR A 67 -4.41 6.53 4.07
N GLY A 68 -5.72 6.35 4.04
CA GLY A 68 -6.49 5.84 5.17
C GLY A 68 -7.15 4.53 4.78
N ILE A 69 -6.96 3.49 5.59
CA ILE A 69 -7.60 2.19 5.45
C ILE A 69 -8.52 1.96 6.65
N LEU A 70 -9.81 1.77 6.39
CA LEU A 70 -10.75 1.37 7.43
C LEU A 70 -10.58 -0.12 7.70
N ILE A 71 -10.28 -0.46 8.95
CA ILE A 71 -10.12 -1.84 9.38
C ILE A 71 -11.50 -2.38 9.78
N PRO A 72 -11.95 -3.53 9.25
CA PRO A 72 -13.19 -4.16 9.70
C PRO A 72 -13.21 -4.39 11.21
N ALA A 73 -14.35 -4.17 11.86
CA ALA A 73 -14.52 -4.49 13.29
C ALA A 73 -14.36 -6.00 13.58
N THR A 74 -14.51 -6.84 12.56
CA THR A 74 -14.34 -8.30 12.60
C THR A 74 -12.92 -8.74 12.22
N ALA A 75 -11.95 -7.82 12.13
CA ALA A 75 -10.57 -8.17 11.79
C ALA A 75 -10.02 -9.17 12.83
N PRO A 76 -9.49 -10.33 12.39
CA PRO A 76 -9.01 -11.37 13.32
C PRO A 76 -7.80 -10.91 14.13
N ALA A 77 -7.59 -11.50 15.30
CA ALA A 77 -6.32 -11.36 16.01
C ALA A 77 -5.19 -12.05 15.23
N GLY A 78 -3.96 -11.55 15.37
CA GLY A 78 -2.78 -12.12 14.74
C GLY A 78 -1.88 -11.10 14.09
N GLN A 79 -0.98 -11.58 13.23
CA GLN A 79 0.00 -10.76 12.52
C GLN A 79 -0.56 -10.26 11.19
N TYR A 80 -0.21 -9.02 10.87
CA TYR A 80 -0.63 -8.31 9.67
C TYR A 80 0.58 -7.78 8.91
N HIS A 81 0.49 -7.80 7.59
CA HIS A 81 1.49 -7.28 6.67
C HIS A 81 0.87 -6.16 5.83
N LEU A 82 1.54 -5.01 5.77
CA LEU A 82 1.10 -3.87 4.97
C LEU A 82 1.91 -3.83 3.68
N LEU A 83 1.24 -4.07 2.56
CA LEU A 83 1.83 -4.10 1.23
C LEU A 83 1.37 -2.90 0.42
N VAL A 84 2.27 -2.34 -0.38
CA VAL A 84 2.01 -1.19 -1.25
C VAL A 84 2.54 -1.46 -2.62
N GLY A 85 1.80 -1.06 -3.65
CA GLY A 85 2.34 -1.05 -4.99
C GLY A 85 1.50 -0.22 -5.96
N LEU A 86 1.91 -0.28 -7.21
CA LEU A 86 1.28 0.42 -8.32
C LEU A 86 0.74 -0.57 -9.33
N TYR A 87 -0.36 -0.20 -9.98
CA TYR A 87 -0.90 -0.93 -11.11
C TYR A 87 -1.57 0.01 -12.09
N ASP A 88 -1.62 -0.37 -13.36
CA ASP A 88 -2.28 0.42 -14.39
C ASP A 88 -3.60 -0.25 -14.81
N PRO A 89 -4.77 0.20 -14.31
CA PRO A 89 -6.07 -0.38 -14.65
C PRO A 89 -6.47 -0.18 -16.12
N ASN A 90 -5.82 0.73 -16.86
CA ASN A 90 -6.17 1.00 -18.25
C ASN A 90 -5.48 0.05 -19.23
N LEU A 91 -4.45 -0.67 -18.79
CA LEU A 91 -3.81 -1.72 -19.58
C LEU A 91 -4.52 -3.07 -19.37
N ASN A 92 -4.51 -3.90 -20.41
CA ASN A 92 -5.13 -5.23 -20.35
C ASN A 92 -4.51 -6.07 -19.22
N GLY A 93 -5.36 -6.59 -18.33
CA GLY A 93 -4.93 -7.38 -17.17
C GLY A 93 -4.48 -6.56 -15.95
N ALA A 94 -4.59 -5.23 -15.98
CA ALA A 94 -4.25 -4.34 -14.87
C ALA A 94 -2.84 -4.61 -14.28
N PRO A 95 -1.79 -4.62 -15.12
CA PRO A 95 -0.45 -5.05 -14.73
C PRO A 95 0.11 -4.23 -13.56
N ARG A 96 0.86 -4.91 -12.70
CA ARG A 96 1.62 -4.28 -11.62
C ARG A 96 2.85 -3.56 -12.20
N VAL A 97 3.14 -2.37 -11.69
CA VAL A 97 4.40 -1.68 -11.98
C VAL A 97 5.46 -2.25 -11.04
N LEU A 98 6.48 -2.88 -11.63
CA LEU A 98 7.52 -3.52 -10.83
C LEU A 98 8.45 -2.49 -10.20
N THR A 99 8.92 -2.81 -8.99
CA THR A 99 10.00 -2.10 -8.32
C THR A 99 11.34 -2.35 -9.02
N SER A 100 12.38 -1.61 -8.63
CA SER A 100 13.71 -1.75 -9.22
C SER A 100 14.37 -3.11 -9.00
N ASP A 101 13.94 -3.85 -7.99
CA ASP A 101 14.31 -5.23 -7.67
C ASP A 101 13.34 -6.28 -8.24
N GLY A 102 12.34 -5.84 -9.02
CA GLY A 102 11.41 -6.72 -9.74
C GLY A 102 10.21 -7.21 -8.94
N ALA A 103 10.00 -6.72 -7.72
CA ALA A 103 8.80 -7.02 -6.93
C ALA A 103 7.58 -6.24 -7.46
N ASP A 104 6.39 -6.79 -7.29
CA ASP A 104 5.14 -6.14 -7.69
C ASP A 104 4.46 -5.34 -6.54
N ALA A 105 5.03 -5.45 -5.34
CA ALA A 105 4.67 -4.72 -4.14
C ALA A 105 5.89 -4.57 -3.21
N VAL A 106 5.84 -3.58 -2.32
CA VAL A 106 6.79 -3.36 -1.22
C VAL A 106 6.06 -3.62 0.09
N GLU A 107 6.62 -4.47 0.96
CA GLU A 107 6.18 -4.55 2.36
C GLU A 107 6.73 -3.36 3.14
N ILE A 108 5.83 -2.59 3.72
CA ILE A 108 6.17 -1.33 4.40
C ILE A 108 5.96 -1.40 5.91
N GLY A 109 5.48 -2.54 6.44
CA GLY A 109 5.33 -2.74 7.86
C GLY A 109 4.65 -4.05 8.24
N VAL A 110 5.00 -4.53 9.44
CA VAL A 110 4.36 -5.65 10.10
C VAL A 110 3.70 -5.15 11.38
N MET A 111 2.47 -5.60 11.64
CA MET A 111 1.64 -5.14 12.77
C MET A 111 0.97 -6.33 13.44
N LYS A 112 0.43 -6.12 14.66
CA LYS A 112 -0.37 -7.13 15.37
C LYS A 112 -1.75 -6.61 15.72
N ALA A 113 -2.76 -7.47 15.72
CA ALA A 113 -4.06 -7.22 16.33
C ALA A 113 -4.30 -8.22 17.47
N GLY A 114 -4.79 -7.75 18.62
CA GLY A 114 -4.91 -8.55 19.85
C GLY A 114 -3.61 -8.57 20.67
N GLU A 115 -3.74 -8.91 21.96
CA GLU A 115 -2.61 -9.19 22.86
C GLU A 115 -1.93 -10.54 22.55
#